data_AF-A0AAD4Q6P8-F1
#
_entry.id   AF-A0AAD4Q6P8-F1
#
_cell.length_a   1.000
_cell.length_b   1.000
_cell.length_c   1.000
_cell.angle_alpha   90.00
_cell.angle_beta   90.00
_cell.angle_gamma   90.00
#
_symmetry.space_group_name_H-M   'P 1'
#
loop_
_entity.id
_entity.type
_entity.pdbx_description
1 polymer ?
#
loop_
_entity_poly.entity_id
_entity_poly.type
_entity_poly.pdbx_seq_one_letter_code
_entity_poly.pdbx_strand_id
1 'polypeptide(L)'
;MSIKRYFPQVSTSKDEGPQKKVKLSESPDLPTLDNELLPLLDLSSPSLSSHDSITEHFDKIAEHLFQRSYLVCYSTKRDGSPKWVLYEFLEFEFYMIKAGCHLDPYTHDEAEQRLPGVWYFHRVPRYNGKAAAGYRSGSRKGLDLTIGTPDTPASSDSSPPIPVRGGILLRSLRRVSDSVVVSGPSLLVDELLRCSGSPGITDLVTEKWFGEISAFRPPSTHTSSQIYKSSRIGIDLSNPSSLDRRLQYVCKPYRFYILPRLLTANGRGQTFLGVYDHCVDTLQVSKSSLAGKIASLTGLQPQTVDRYLKAYRDALASGELEPFIGPSGQGAASSPVTFLQLVGAWRRRHLAE
;
A
#
# COMPACT_ATOMS: atom_id res chain seq x y z
N MET A 1 -16.02 -6.98 -4.79
CA MET A 1 -15.03 -7.26 -3.73
C MET A 1 -15.23 -6.22 -2.64
N SER A 2 -15.36 -6.61 -1.36
CA SER A 2 -15.81 -5.69 -0.31
C SER A 2 -15.39 -6.21 1.05
N ILE A 3 -14.65 -5.40 1.80
CA ILE A 3 -14.13 -5.56 3.18
C ILE A 3 -15.25 -6.07 4.13
N LYS A 4 -15.04 -7.07 5.01
CA LYS A 4 -16.05 -7.64 5.97
C LYS A 4 -15.40 -8.06 7.32
N ARG A 5 -16.16 -8.00 8.44
CA ARG A 5 -15.78 -8.45 9.80
C ARG A 5 -16.44 -9.79 10.21
N TYR A 6 -15.76 -10.57 11.05
CA TYR A 6 -16.14 -11.89 11.60
C TYR A 6 -16.26 -11.84 13.14
N PHE A 7 -17.19 -12.61 13.70
CA PHE A 7 -17.26 -12.95 15.12
C PHE A 7 -17.07 -14.48 15.26
N PRO A 8 -16.15 -14.99 16.10
CA PRO A 8 -16.19 -16.38 16.52
C PRO A 8 -17.37 -16.56 17.49
N GLN A 9 -18.45 -17.18 17.06
CA GLN A 9 -19.42 -17.74 18.02
C GLN A 9 -18.83 -19.02 18.59
N VAL A 10 -18.53 -19.00 19.88
CA VAL A 10 -18.33 -20.21 20.67
C VAL A 10 -19.72 -20.82 20.89
N SER A 11 -20.12 -21.77 20.05
CA SER A 11 -21.31 -22.56 20.33
C SER A 11 -20.97 -23.58 21.41
N THR A 12 -21.60 -23.43 22.57
CA THR A 12 -21.73 -24.52 23.52
C THR A 12 -22.98 -25.29 23.13
N SER A 13 -22.80 -26.47 22.53
CA SER A 13 -23.90 -27.38 22.24
C SER A 13 -24.29 -28.15 23.51
N LYS A 14 -25.53 -27.99 23.96
CA LYS A 14 -26.27 -29.03 24.69
C LYS A 14 -27.67 -29.16 24.09
N ASP A 15 -27.83 -30.31 23.44
CA ASP A 15 -29.00 -31.18 23.24
C ASP A 15 -30.46 -30.73 23.13
N GLU A 16 -31.12 -31.52 22.26
CA GLU A 16 -32.52 -31.96 22.18
C GLU A 16 -33.64 -31.11 21.51
N GLY A 17 -34.21 -31.70 20.44
CA GLY A 17 -35.67 -31.79 20.26
C GLY A 17 -36.32 -31.08 19.05
N PRO A 18 -37.30 -31.68 18.33
CA PRO A 18 -37.42 -31.49 16.88
C PRO A 18 -38.62 -30.64 16.38
N GLN A 19 -38.49 -30.26 15.09
CA GLN A 19 -39.47 -29.69 14.15
C GLN A 19 -39.84 -28.20 14.30
N LYS A 20 -39.24 -27.38 13.42
CA LYS A 20 -39.83 -26.10 12.97
C LYS A 20 -39.69 -25.93 11.47
N LYS A 21 -40.82 -25.57 10.84
CA LYS A 21 -40.97 -25.11 9.45
C LYS A 21 -39.75 -24.29 9.02
N VAL A 22 -39.14 -24.68 7.90
CA VAL A 22 -38.10 -23.90 7.22
C VAL A 22 -38.77 -22.62 6.71
N LYS A 23 -38.68 -21.55 7.50
CA LYS A 23 -38.86 -20.18 7.03
C LYS A 23 -37.78 -19.97 5.97
N LEU A 24 -38.16 -19.54 4.75
CA LEU A 24 -37.20 -18.98 3.80
C LEU A 24 -36.49 -17.85 4.54
N SER A 25 -35.22 -18.09 4.88
CA SER A 25 -34.41 -17.17 5.64
C SER A 25 -34.19 -15.91 4.84
N GLU A 26 -34.36 -14.80 5.52
CA GLU A 26 -34.06 -13.44 5.12
C GLU A 26 -32.77 -13.35 4.30
N SER A 27 -32.79 -12.48 3.27
CA SER A 27 -31.59 -12.01 2.58
C SER A 27 -30.51 -11.73 3.63
N PRO A 28 -29.26 -12.21 3.47
CA PRO A 28 -28.22 -11.97 4.46
C PRO A 28 -28.10 -10.46 4.66
N ASP A 29 -28.38 -9.99 5.89
CA ASP A 29 -28.33 -8.59 6.28
C ASP A 29 -27.01 -7.99 5.76
N LEU A 30 -27.12 -7.06 4.81
CA LEU A 30 -25.96 -6.38 4.26
C LEU A 30 -25.39 -5.47 5.36
N PRO A 31 -24.12 -5.64 5.76
CA PRO A 31 -23.55 -4.79 6.79
C PRO A 31 -23.36 -3.34 6.30
N THR A 32 -23.54 -2.40 7.22
CA THR A 32 -23.42 -0.94 7.07
C THR A 32 -22.03 -0.49 6.60
N LEU A 33 -21.96 0.62 5.83
CA LEU A 33 -20.73 1.20 5.26
C LEU A 33 -19.70 1.60 6.32
N ASP A 34 -18.40 1.54 5.95
CA ASP A 34 -17.31 2.14 6.73
C ASP A 34 -17.32 3.65 6.54
N ASN A 35 -17.83 4.35 7.57
CA ASN A 35 -17.93 5.81 7.58
C ASN A 35 -16.62 6.50 8.05
N GLU A 36 -15.59 5.74 8.46
CA GLU A 36 -14.34 6.31 8.99
C GLU A 36 -13.23 6.37 7.93
N LEU A 37 -13.05 5.34 7.11
CA LEU A 37 -11.98 5.33 6.10
C LEU A 37 -12.26 6.27 4.93
N LEU A 38 -13.49 6.31 4.42
CA LEU A 38 -13.82 7.12 3.23
C LEU A 38 -13.48 8.61 3.42
N PRO A 39 -13.82 9.26 4.55
CA PRO A 39 -13.36 10.62 4.82
C PRO A 39 -11.83 10.78 4.85
N LEU A 40 -11.07 9.75 5.26
CA LEU A 40 -9.60 9.80 5.23
C LEU A 40 -9.04 9.73 3.81
N LEU A 41 -9.77 9.18 2.84
CA LEU A 41 -9.33 9.10 1.45
C LEU A 41 -9.65 10.37 0.64
N ASP A 42 -10.45 11.27 1.20
CA ASP A 42 -10.64 12.63 0.70
C ASP A 42 -9.47 13.52 1.16
N LEU A 43 -8.62 13.91 0.19
CA LEU A 43 -7.45 14.76 0.43
C LEU A 43 -7.67 16.19 -0.08
N SER A 44 -8.93 16.59 -0.30
CA SER A 44 -9.29 17.94 -0.74
C SER A 44 -9.07 19.02 0.32
N SER A 45 -8.95 18.64 1.59
CA SER A 45 -8.84 19.57 2.71
C SER A 45 -7.71 20.60 2.51
N PRO A 46 -7.96 21.91 2.71
CA PRO A 46 -6.92 22.93 2.69
C PRO A 46 -5.84 22.75 3.77
N SER A 47 -6.13 22.01 4.85
CA SER A 47 -5.14 21.68 5.88
C SER A 47 -4.03 20.75 5.36
N LEU A 48 -4.30 20.01 4.28
CA LEU A 48 -3.33 19.16 3.59
C LEU A 48 -2.53 19.96 2.55
N SER A 49 -1.91 21.05 2.99
CA SER A 49 -1.20 22.04 2.15
C SER A 49 0.32 21.94 2.23
N SER A 50 0.89 21.04 3.04
CA SER A 50 2.33 20.82 3.14
C SER A 50 2.66 19.33 3.05
N HIS A 51 3.94 19.04 2.78
CA HIS A 51 4.44 17.67 2.80
C HIS A 51 4.24 16.97 4.15
N ASP A 52 4.42 17.70 5.24
CA ASP A 52 4.34 17.14 6.59
C ASP A 52 2.89 16.80 6.94
N SER A 53 1.95 17.72 6.69
CA SER A 53 0.53 17.44 6.97
C SER A 53 -0.04 16.31 6.11
N ILE A 54 0.44 16.17 4.86
CA ILE A 54 0.13 15.03 4.00
C ILE A 54 0.72 13.73 4.56
N THR A 55 1.96 13.75 5.04
CA THR A 55 2.62 12.57 5.59
C THR A 55 1.95 12.10 6.88
N GLU A 56 1.56 13.03 7.77
CA GLU A 56 0.76 12.72 8.95
C GLU A 56 -0.62 12.15 8.58
N HIS A 57 -1.22 12.61 7.48
CA HIS A 57 -2.48 12.06 7.00
C HIS A 57 -2.32 10.65 6.44
N PHE A 58 -1.20 10.38 5.75
CA PHE A 58 -0.84 9.01 5.35
C PHE A 58 -0.66 8.09 6.56
N ASP A 59 -0.08 8.58 7.66
CA ASP A 59 0.02 7.81 8.91
C ASP A 59 -1.38 7.40 9.43
N LYS A 60 -2.36 8.32 9.44
CA LYS A 60 -3.75 8.02 9.84
C LYS A 60 -4.42 7.00 8.94
N ILE A 61 -4.26 7.13 7.62
CA ILE A 61 -4.79 6.14 6.67
C ILE A 61 -4.13 4.78 6.92
N ALA A 62 -2.81 4.76 7.14
CA ALA A 62 -2.08 3.51 7.34
C ALA A 62 -2.48 2.80 8.64
N GLU A 63 -2.63 3.54 9.74
CA GLU A 63 -3.18 3.02 10.99
C GLU A 63 -4.55 2.40 10.77
N HIS A 64 -5.44 3.09 10.07
CA HIS A 64 -6.76 2.54 9.75
C HIS A 64 -6.65 1.26 8.93
N LEU A 65 -5.89 1.26 7.82
CA LEU A 65 -5.77 0.10 6.95
C LEU A 65 -5.17 -1.12 7.67
N PHE A 66 -4.12 -0.96 8.47
CA PHE A 66 -3.48 -2.07 9.17
C PHE A 66 -4.24 -2.56 10.40
N GLN A 67 -4.80 -1.64 11.16
CA GLN A 67 -5.34 -1.98 12.48
C GLN A 67 -6.84 -2.19 12.44
N ARG A 68 -7.51 -1.69 11.40
CA ARG A 68 -8.96 -1.58 11.30
C ARG A 68 -9.53 -2.08 9.99
N SER A 69 -8.77 -2.60 9.04
CA SER A 69 -9.33 -3.00 7.74
C SER A 69 -8.87 -4.40 7.30
N TYR A 70 -9.75 -5.08 6.57
CA TYR A 70 -9.44 -6.33 5.86
C TYR A 70 -9.78 -6.20 4.39
N LEU A 71 -8.91 -6.59 3.48
CA LEU A 71 -9.36 -6.81 2.12
C LEU A 71 -10.20 -8.08 2.04
N VAL A 72 -11.37 -8.03 1.41
CA VAL A 72 -12.26 -9.18 1.34
C VAL A 72 -12.72 -9.46 -0.08
N CYS A 73 -12.37 -10.65 -0.56
CA CYS A 73 -12.75 -11.16 -1.85
C CYS A 73 -14.04 -11.98 -1.71
N TYR A 74 -15.09 -11.59 -2.43
CA TYR A 74 -16.37 -12.29 -2.46
C TYR A 74 -16.52 -13.03 -3.80
N SER A 75 -17.03 -14.25 -3.73
CA SER A 75 -17.27 -15.12 -4.87
C SER A 75 -18.46 -16.05 -4.55
N THR A 76 -18.89 -16.82 -5.55
CA THR A 76 -19.93 -17.82 -5.41
C THR A 76 -19.32 -19.21 -5.63
N LYS A 77 -19.64 -20.18 -4.78
CA LYS A 77 -19.25 -21.58 -4.97
C LYS A 77 -20.08 -22.22 -6.10
N ARG A 78 -19.68 -23.43 -6.51
CA ARG A 78 -20.40 -24.20 -7.56
C ARG A 78 -21.85 -24.52 -7.18
N ASP A 79 -22.14 -24.68 -5.89
CA ASP A 79 -23.47 -24.95 -5.35
C ASP A 79 -24.34 -23.68 -5.20
N GLY A 80 -23.85 -22.53 -5.67
CA GLY A 80 -24.54 -21.24 -5.54
C GLY A 80 -24.36 -20.57 -4.19
N SER A 81 -23.73 -21.22 -3.20
CA SER A 81 -23.52 -20.62 -1.88
C SER A 81 -22.44 -19.53 -1.91
N PRO A 82 -22.55 -18.48 -1.07
CA PRO A 82 -21.55 -17.44 -0.98
C PRO A 82 -20.22 -17.98 -0.45
N LYS A 83 -19.11 -17.43 -0.97
CA LYS A 83 -17.75 -17.66 -0.48
C LYS A 83 -17.05 -16.33 -0.31
N TRP A 84 -16.42 -16.14 0.84
CA TRP A 84 -15.55 -15.01 1.09
C TRP A 84 -14.16 -15.46 1.54
N VAL A 85 -13.15 -14.68 1.16
CA VAL A 85 -11.77 -14.83 1.62
C VAL A 85 -11.33 -13.49 2.21
N LEU A 86 -10.83 -13.52 3.45
CA LEU A 86 -10.36 -12.35 4.18
C LEU A 86 -8.84 -12.23 4.09
N TYR A 87 -8.35 -11.01 3.97
CA TYR A 87 -6.94 -10.68 3.91
C TYR A 87 -6.61 -9.49 4.82
N GLU A 88 -5.56 -9.62 5.61
CA GLU A 88 -4.95 -8.51 6.32
C GLU A 88 -3.97 -7.78 5.41
N PHE A 89 -3.91 -6.46 5.52
CA PHE A 89 -2.88 -5.66 4.87
C PHE A 89 -1.54 -5.89 5.58
N LEU A 90 -0.46 -6.11 4.81
CA LEU A 90 0.90 -6.19 5.34
C LEU A 90 1.81 -5.09 4.79
N GLU A 91 1.56 -4.60 3.59
CA GLU A 91 2.41 -3.61 2.92
C GLU A 91 1.65 -2.86 1.83
N PHE A 92 1.82 -1.54 1.77
CA PHE A 92 1.32 -0.68 0.70
C PHE A 92 2.19 0.57 0.52
N GLU A 93 1.98 1.28 -0.60
CA GLU A 93 2.71 2.50 -0.97
C GLU A 93 1.78 3.61 -1.43
N PHE A 94 2.04 4.83 -1.00
CA PHE A 94 1.32 6.02 -1.44
C PHE A 94 1.95 6.63 -2.69
N TYR A 95 1.08 7.05 -3.62
CA TYR A 95 1.41 7.83 -4.81
C TYR A 95 0.36 8.92 -4.95
N MET A 96 0.77 10.19 -5.00
CA MET A 96 -0.19 11.29 -5.02
C MET A 96 0.34 12.54 -5.72
N ILE A 97 -0.54 13.15 -6.51
CA ILE A 97 -0.41 14.51 -7.02
C ILE A 97 -1.51 15.37 -6.38
N LYS A 98 -1.10 16.45 -5.73
CA LYS A 98 -1.94 17.55 -5.25
C LYS A 98 -1.29 18.86 -5.69
N ALA A 99 -1.96 19.57 -6.58
CA ALA A 99 -1.43 20.79 -7.16
C ALA A 99 -1.09 21.82 -6.07
N GLY A 100 0.05 22.50 -6.23
CA GLY A 100 0.53 23.54 -5.31
C GLY A 100 1.38 23.04 -4.14
N CYS A 101 1.24 21.79 -3.68
CA CYS A 101 1.99 21.32 -2.50
C CYS A 101 2.62 19.92 -2.58
N HIS A 102 2.15 19.03 -3.46
CA HIS A 102 2.66 17.66 -3.53
C HIS A 102 2.62 17.12 -4.96
N LEU A 103 3.73 17.25 -5.70
CA LEU A 103 3.85 16.88 -7.11
C LEU A 103 4.77 15.68 -7.28
N ASP A 104 4.34 14.52 -6.79
CA ASP A 104 5.13 13.29 -6.83
C ASP A 104 5.34 12.80 -8.27
N PRO A 105 6.58 12.83 -8.80
CA PRO A 105 6.87 12.50 -10.20
C PRO A 105 6.77 11.00 -10.50
N TYR A 106 6.49 10.16 -9.51
CA TYR A 106 6.33 8.73 -9.65
C TYR A 106 4.86 8.27 -9.73
N THR A 107 3.92 9.20 -9.61
CA THR A 107 2.48 8.92 -9.74
C THR A 107 2.09 8.83 -11.21
N HIS A 108 1.17 7.91 -11.56
CA HIS A 108 0.74 7.70 -12.95
C HIS A 108 -0.15 8.82 -13.51
N ASP A 109 -0.75 9.67 -12.65
CA ASP A 109 -1.65 10.78 -13.03
C ASP A 109 -2.82 10.38 -13.94
N GLU A 110 -3.45 9.25 -13.64
CA GLU A 110 -4.60 8.77 -14.41
C GLU A 110 -5.90 9.38 -13.86
N ALA A 111 -6.80 9.76 -14.76
CA ALA A 111 -8.02 10.48 -14.40
C ALA A 111 -8.95 9.64 -13.51
N GLU A 112 -8.94 8.32 -13.66
CA GLU A 112 -9.74 7.41 -12.83
C GLU A 112 -9.27 7.37 -11.37
N GLN A 113 -8.06 7.87 -11.05
CA GLN A 113 -7.54 7.98 -9.68
C GLN A 113 -7.95 9.28 -8.98
N ARG A 114 -8.84 10.08 -9.58
CA ARG A 114 -9.38 11.30 -8.96
C ARG A 114 -10.41 11.00 -7.87
N LEU A 115 -11.25 10.00 -8.09
CA LEU A 115 -12.32 9.66 -7.15
C LEU A 115 -11.74 8.89 -5.97
N PRO A 116 -11.92 9.33 -4.72
CA PRO A 116 -11.43 8.57 -3.57
C PRO A 116 -12.26 7.31 -3.33
N GLY A 117 -11.63 6.27 -2.79
CA GLY A 117 -12.37 5.11 -2.26
C GLY A 117 -12.77 4.04 -3.27
N VAL A 118 -12.19 4.06 -4.46
CA VAL A 118 -12.45 3.06 -5.50
C VAL A 118 -11.22 2.20 -5.76
N TRP A 119 -11.44 0.97 -6.21
CA TRP A 119 -10.39 0.08 -6.68
C TRP A 119 -9.92 0.49 -8.08
N TYR A 120 -8.64 0.80 -8.21
CA TYR A 120 -8.00 1.09 -9.48
C TYR A 120 -6.99 0.00 -9.85
N PHE A 121 -7.31 -0.78 -10.89
CA PHE A 121 -6.32 -1.66 -11.51
C PHE A 121 -5.48 -0.90 -12.52
N HIS A 122 -4.17 -1.12 -12.49
CA HIS A 122 -3.23 -0.42 -13.37
C HIS A 122 -3.60 -0.60 -14.85
N ARG A 123 -3.60 0.50 -15.60
CA ARG A 123 -3.95 0.56 -17.02
C ARG A 123 -2.71 0.49 -17.91
N VAL A 124 -2.91 0.02 -19.14
CA VAL A 124 -1.90 0.15 -20.20
C VAL A 124 -1.76 1.64 -20.55
N PRO A 125 -0.53 2.18 -20.69
CA PRO A 125 -0.33 3.59 -21.03
C PRO A 125 -1.07 3.98 -22.31
N ARG A 126 -1.66 5.17 -22.32
CA ARG A 126 -2.26 5.76 -23.53
C ARG A 126 -1.12 6.20 -24.47
N TYR A 127 -1.14 5.75 -25.73
CA TYR A 127 -0.19 6.20 -26.74
C TYR A 127 -0.91 7.18 -27.69
N ASN A 128 -0.34 8.38 -27.89
CA ASN A 128 -0.90 9.43 -28.76
C ASN A 128 -2.38 9.79 -28.49
N GLY A 129 -2.79 9.84 -27.22
CA GLY A 129 -4.17 10.18 -26.84
C GLY A 129 -5.23 9.14 -27.24
N LYS A 130 -4.85 8.04 -27.89
CA LYS A 130 -5.73 6.91 -28.16
C LYS A 130 -5.71 5.98 -26.94
N ALA A 131 -6.90 5.66 -26.45
CA ALA A 131 -7.06 4.75 -25.32
C ALA A 131 -6.47 3.38 -25.66
N ALA A 132 -5.41 2.98 -24.96
CA ALA A 132 -5.11 1.57 -24.84
C ALA A 132 -6.17 1.00 -23.90
N ALA A 133 -7.26 0.48 -24.48
CA ALA A 133 -8.33 -0.13 -23.71
C ALA A 133 -7.81 -1.42 -23.07
N GLY A 134 -7.43 -1.38 -21.79
CA GLY A 134 -7.01 -2.58 -21.09
C GLY A 134 -6.33 -2.36 -19.76
N TYR A 135 -6.33 -3.43 -18.96
CA TYR A 135 -5.54 -3.54 -17.75
C TYR A 135 -4.14 -4.05 -18.09
N ARG A 136 -3.15 -3.67 -17.27
CA ARG A 136 -1.82 -4.29 -17.36
C ARG A 136 -1.91 -5.78 -17.07
N SER A 137 -1.01 -6.55 -17.66
CA SER A 137 -0.89 -8.00 -17.48
C SER A 137 0.51 -8.40 -16.97
N GLY A 138 0.69 -9.69 -16.69
CA GLY A 138 1.98 -10.23 -16.24
C GLY A 138 2.49 -9.59 -14.95
N SER A 139 3.79 -9.30 -14.89
CA SER A 139 4.45 -8.69 -13.72
C SER A 139 4.09 -7.23 -13.49
N ARG A 140 3.38 -6.58 -14.42
CA ARG A 140 3.03 -5.16 -14.37
C ARG A 140 1.60 -4.89 -13.87
N LYS A 141 0.89 -5.93 -13.41
CA LYS A 141 -0.40 -5.78 -12.72
C LYS A 141 -0.19 -5.08 -11.38
N GLY A 142 -1.16 -4.26 -10.99
CA GLY A 142 -1.22 -3.60 -9.70
C GLY A 142 -2.66 -3.22 -9.37
N LEU A 143 -2.92 -3.07 -8.08
CA LEU A 143 -4.21 -2.66 -7.53
C LEU A 143 -3.98 -1.56 -6.52
N ASP A 144 -4.60 -0.42 -6.77
CA ASP A 144 -4.56 0.75 -5.89
C ASP A 144 -5.93 0.97 -5.24
N LEU A 145 -5.94 1.40 -3.99
CA LEU A 145 -7.08 2.09 -3.39
C LEU A 145 -6.93 3.58 -3.67
N THR A 146 -7.86 4.19 -4.39
CA THR A 146 -7.72 5.58 -4.82
C THR A 146 -7.88 6.57 -3.67
N ILE A 147 -7.10 7.65 -3.74
CA ILE A 147 -7.17 8.83 -2.87
C ILE A 147 -7.33 10.05 -3.78
N GLY A 148 -8.14 11.02 -3.38
CA GLY A 148 -8.44 12.13 -4.27
C GLY A 148 -9.42 13.14 -3.71
N THR A 149 -10.14 13.80 -4.62
CA THR A 149 -11.16 14.80 -4.30
C THR A 149 -12.51 14.22 -4.71
N PRO A 150 -13.50 14.14 -3.81
CA PRO A 150 -14.86 13.77 -4.16
C PRO A 150 -15.40 14.67 -5.28
N ASP A 151 -16.23 14.10 -6.17
CA ASP A 151 -16.97 14.90 -7.14
C ASP A 151 -18.17 15.56 -6.44
N THR A 152 -17.90 16.58 -5.62
CA THR A 152 -18.93 17.47 -5.12
C THR A 152 -19.26 18.52 -6.19
N PRO A 153 -20.55 18.80 -6.47
CA PRO A 153 -20.93 19.93 -7.30
C PRO A 153 -20.27 21.20 -6.76
N ALA A 154 -19.66 22.00 -7.64
CA ALA A 154 -19.08 23.27 -7.24
C ALA A 154 -20.15 24.11 -6.53
N SER A 155 -19.99 24.36 -5.23
CA SER A 155 -20.78 25.39 -4.57
C SER A 155 -20.40 26.72 -5.23
N SER A 156 -21.40 27.53 -5.56
CA SER A 156 -21.22 28.79 -6.30
C SER A 156 -20.31 29.81 -5.60
N ASP A 157 -19.97 29.58 -4.33
CA ASP A 157 -19.22 30.51 -3.48
C ASP A 157 -17.81 30.03 -3.09
N SER A 158 -17.29 28.95 -3.66
CA SER A 158 -15.92 28.48 -3.36
C SER A 158 -15.05 28.33 -4.61
N SER A 159 -13.76 28.67 -4.47
CA SER A 159 -12.73 28.38 -5.48
C SER A 159 -12.75 26.88 -5.82
N PRO A 160 -12.56 26.49 -7.09
CA PRO A 160 -12.59 25.09 -7.48
C PRO A 160 -11.61 24.27 -6.61
N PRO A 161 -12.00 23.08 -6.13
CA PRO A 161 -11.15 22.29 -5.28
C PRO A 161 -9.85 21.95 -6.00
N ILE A 162 -8.73 22.02 -5.27
CA ILE A 162 -7.41 21.64 -5.79
C ILE A 162 -7.51 20.17 -6.24
N PRO A 163 -7.25 19.87 -7.53
CA PRO A 163 -7.36 18.51 -8.01
C PRO A 163 -6.32 17.63 -7.32
N VAL A 164 -6.80 16.61 -6.62
CA VAL A 164 -5.99 15.55 -6.04
C VAL A 164 -6.21 14.27 -6.84
N ARG A 165 -5.12 13.57 -7.14
CA ARG A 165 -5.13 12.27 -7.81
C ARG A 165 -4.08 11.38 -7.19
N GLY A 166 -4.44 10.14 -6.92
CA GLY A 166 -3.49 9.22 -6.35
C GLY A 166 -4.06 7.86 -6.02
N GLY A 167 -3.17 7.00 -5.54
CA GLY A 167 -3.48 5.64 -5.18
C GLY A 167 -2.59 5.12 -4.07
N ILE A 168 -3.15 4.20 -3.31
CA ILE A 168 -2.46 3.39 -2.32
C ILE A 168 -2.24 2.02 -2.96
N LEU A 169 -1.05 1.82 -3.53
CA LEU A 169 -0.68 0.57 -4.19
C LEU A 169 -0.56 -0.53 -3.15
N LEU A 170 -1.39 -1.56 -3.27
CA LEU A 170 -1.31 -2.75 -2.42
C LEU A 170 -0.13 -3.63 -2.84
N ARG A 171 0.69 -4.05 -1.86
CA ARG A 171 1.90 -4.81 -2.14
C ARG A 171 1.93 -6.18 -1.49
N SER A 172 1.55 -6.28 -0.23
CA SER A 172 1.52 -7.57 0.47
C SER A 172 0.26 -7.70 1.32
N LEU A 173 -0.31 -8.91 1.28
CA LEU A 173 -1.47 -9.30 2.08
C LEU A 173 -1.21 -10.62 2.78
N ARG A 174 -1.91 -10.86 3.90
CA ARG A 174 -1.95 -12.18 4.56
C ARG A 174 -3.37 -12.72 4.55
N ARG A 175 -3.58 -13.90 3.97
CA ARG A 175 -4.87 -14.57 4.02
C ARG A 175 -5.15 -15.04 5.45
N VAL A 176 -6.30 -14.67 5.99
CA VAL A 176 -6.64 -14.92 7.41
C VAL A 176 -6.81 -16.41 7.70
N SER A 177 -7.39 -17.16 6.76
CA SER A 177 -7.77 -18.57 6.99
C SER A 177 -6.60 -19.52 7.21
N ASP A 178 -5.46 -19.25 6.60
CA ASP A 178 -4.29 -20.13 6.59
C ASP A 178 -2.96 -19.40 6.78
N SER A 179 -3.00 -18.09 7.07
CA SER A 179 -1.83 -17.23 7.24
C SER A 179 -0.89 -17.15 6.03
N VAL A 180 -1.32 -17.59 4.84
CA VAL A 180 -0.51 -17.50 3.62
C VAL A 180 -0.29 -16.03 3.26
N VAL A 181 0.97 -15.64 3.11
CA VAL A 181 1.37 -14.29 2.68
C VAL A 181 1.49 -14.25 1.15
N VAL A 182 0.80 -13.28 0.54
CA VAL A 182 0.92 -12.96 -0.88
C VAL A 182 1.69 -11.66 -0.99
N SER A 183 2.90 -11.71 -1.52
CA SER A 183 3.80 -10.55 -1.64
C SER A 183 4.09 -10.22 -3.11
N GLY A 184 3.86 -8.97 -3.49
CA GLY A 184 4.04 -8.44 -4.83
C GLY A 184 2.70 -7.95 -5.42
N PRO A 185 2.65 -6.73 -5.97
CA PRO A 185 1.40 -6.18 -6.54
C PRO A 185 0.74 -7.09 -7.57
N SER A 186 1.53 -7.72 -8.44
CA SER A 186 1.00 -8.59 -9.49
C SER A 186 0.47 -9.92 -8.95
N LEU A 187 1.14 -10.51 -7.96
CA LEU A 187 0.71 -11.75 -7.31
C LEU A 187 -0.54 -11.54 -6.46
N LEU A 188 -0.67 -10.35 -5.86
CA LEU A 188 -1.90 -9.95 -5.17
C LEU A 188 -3.07 -9.96 -6.15
N VAL A 189 -2.93 -9.34 -7.32
CA VAL A 189 -3.98 -9.36 -8.35
C VAL A 189 -4.29 -10.81 -8.78
N ASP A 190 -3.29 -11.66 -8.96
CA ASP A 190 -3.51 -13.08 -9.28
C ASP A 190 -4.27 -13.83 -8.19
N GLU A 191 -3.98 -13.55 -6.93
CA GLU A 191 -4.70 -14.14 -5.80
C GLU A 191 -6.19 -13.71 -5.80
N LEU A 192 -6.48 -12.45 -6.12
CA LEU A 192 -7.85 -11.95 -6.22
C LEU A 192 -8.60 -12.60 -7.38
N LEU A 193 -7.97 -12.76 -8.54
CA LEU A 193 -8.53 -13.46 -9.69
C LEU A 193 -8.84 -14.92 -9.34
N ARG A 194 -7.88 -15.61 -8.71
CA ARG A 194 -8.03 -17.00 -8.24
C ARG A 194 -9.19 -17.13 -7.26
N CYS A 195 -9.29 -16.24 -6.29
CA CYS A 195 -10.35 -16.29 -5.28
C CYS A 195 -11.74 -15.97 -5.85
N SER A 196 -11.79 -15.11 -6.87
CA SER A 196 -13.03 -14.74 -7.56
C SER A 196 -13.45 -15.75 -8.63
N GLY A 197 -12.58 -16.72 -8.96
CA GLY A 197 -12.79 -17.63 -10.09
C GLY A 197 -12.83 -16.90 -11.44
N SER A 198 -12.14 -15.77 -11.54
CA SER A 198 -12.14 -14.93 -12.73
C SER A 198 -10.88 -15.20 -13.58
N PRO A 199 -11.01 -15.38 -14.92
CA PRO A 199 -9.86 -15.60 -15.80
C PRO A 199 -9.03 -14.34 -16.04
N GLY A 200 -9.50 -13.15 -15.66
CA GLY A 200 -8.77 -11.91 -15.87
C GLY A 200 -9.48 -10.68 -15.31
N ILE A 201 -8.75 -9.56 -15.21
CA ILE A 201 -9.25 -8.34 -14.55
C ILE A 201 -10.51 -7.80 -15.22
N THR A 202 -10.64 -7.92 -16.54
CA THR A 202 -11.85 -7.51 -17.24
C THR A 202 -13.07 -8.29 -16.76
N ASP A 203 -13.04 -9.62 -16.76
CA ASP A 203 -14.14 -10.46 -16.25
C ASP A 203 -14.42 -10.17 -14.78
N LEU A 204 -13.37 -9.98 -13.97
CA LEU A 204 -13.51 -9.64 -12.56
C LEU A 204 -14.34 -8.37 -12.38
N VAL A 205 -14.02 -7.32 -13.11
CA VAL A 205 -14.67 -6.01 -12.98
C VAL A 205 -16.06 -6.02 -13.62
N THR A 206 -16.22 -6.57 -14.82
CA THR A 206 -17.49 -6.50 -15.56
C THR A 206 -18.48 -7.57 -15.11
N GLU A 207 -18.05 -8.82 -14.98
CA GLU A 207 -18.94 -9.96 -14.75
C GLU A 207 -19.09 -10.30 -13.27
N LYS A 208 -18.02 -10.18 -12.49
CA LYS A 208 -18.06 -10.55 -11.06
C LYS A 208 -18.46 -9.38 -10.17
N TRP A 209 -18.02 -8.18 -10.53
CA TRP A 209 -18.30 -6.97 -9.73
C TRP A 209 -19.39 -6.10 -10.34
N PHE A 210 -19.85 -6.38 -11.57
CA PHE A 210 -20.89 -5.59 -12.24
C PHE A 210 -20.55 -4.10 -12.33
N GLY A 211 -19.26 -3.78 -12.48
CA GLY A 211 -18.74 -2.41 -12.48
C GLY A 211 -18.58 -1.77 -11.09
N GLU A 212 -19.01 -2.43 -10.01
CA GLU A 212 -18.96 -1.88 -8.66
C GLU A 212 -17.58 -2.04 -8.02
N ILE A 213 -16.86 -0.92 -7.91
CA ILE A 213 -15.46 -0.86 -7.44
C ILE A 213 -15.30 -0.17 -6.07
N SER A 214 -16.38 0.02 -5.31
CA SER A 214 -16.32 0.61 -3.96
C SER A 214 -15.54 -0.27 -2.97
N ALA A 215 -14.68 0.36 -2.15
CA ALA A 215 -13.74 -0.34 -1.27
C ALA A 215 -14.21 -0.58 0.18
N PHE A 216 -15.35 -0.06 0.62
CA PHE A 216 -15.61 0.15 2.06
C PHE A 216 -16.48 -0.90 2.77
N ARG A 217 -16.16 -1.21 4.05
CA ARG A 217 -17.01 -1.82 5.13
C ARG A 217 -16.21 -2.09 6.44
N PRO A 218 -16.86 -2.35 7.61
CA PRO A 218 -16.45 -1.79 8.92
C PRO A 218 -15.31 -2.52 9.66
N PRO A 219 -14.72 -1.86 10.68
CA PRO A 219 -13.39 -2.19 11.14
C PRO A 219 -13.28 -3.38 12.09
N SER A 220 -12.13 -4.07 12.13
CA SER A 220 -11.73 -5.01 13.19
C SER A 220 -10.73 -4.40 14.15
N THR A 221 -10.81 -4.71 15.44
CA THR A 221 -9.77 -4.32 16.41
C THR A 221 -8.65 -5.35 16.37
N HIS A 222 -7.53 -5.03 15.72
CA HIS A 222 -6.30 -5.79 15.85
C HIS A 222 -5.45 -5.29 17.02
N THR A 223 -4.60 -6.16 17.56
CA THR A 223 -3.53 -5.76 18.46
C THR A 223 -2.60 -4.79 17.74
N SER A 224 -2.30 -3.66 18.37
CA SER A 224 -1.36 -2.65 17.87
C SER A 224 -0.09 -3.33 17.36
N SER A 225 0.12 -3.27 16.05
CA SER A 225 1.32 -3.75 15.39
C SER A 225 2.18 -2.56 15.04
N GLN A 226 3.47 -2.62 15.33
CA GLN A 226 4.41 -1.58 14.92
C GLN A 226 4.34 -1.39 13.40
N ILE A 227 3.98 -0.17 12.99
CA ILE A 227 3.99 0.25 11.59
C ILE A 227 5.38 0.81 11.29
N TYR A 228 6.02 0.27 10.27
CA TYR A 228 7.30 0.74 9.76
C TYR A 228 7.07 1.56 8.50
N LYS A 229 7.93 2.56 8.30
CA LYS A 229 7.93 3.42 7.12
C LYS A 229 9.26 3.33 6.40
N SER A 230 9.25 3.39 5.07
CA SER A 230 10.47 3.45 4.26
C SER A 230 10.22 4.14 2.92
N SER A 231 11.29 4.35 2.16
CA SER A 231 11.16 4.66 0.73
C SER A 231 10.44 3.53 -0.02
N ARG A 232 9.81 3.90 -1.13
CA ARG A 232 9.08 2.98 -2.01
C ARG A 232 10.02 2.07 -2.79
N ILE A 233 9.53 0.90 -3.17
CA ILE A 233 10.27 -0.13 -3.90
C ILE A 233 10.19 0.13 -5.41
N GLY A 234 11.33 -0.02 -6.10
CA GLY A 234 11.39 0.07 -7.56
C GLY A 234 11.40 1.50 -8.10
N ILE A 235 11.68 2.47 -7.24
CA ILE A 235 11.83 3.88 -7.61
C ILE A 235 13.31 4.27 -7.59
N ASP A 236 13.85 4.67 -8.73
CA ASP A 236 15.22 5.18 -8.87
C ASP A 236 15.25 6.60 -9.50
N LEU A 237 16.47 7.11 -9.68
CA LEU A 237 16.77 8.40 -10.29
C LEU A 237 17.29 8.23 -11.73
N SER A 238 17.00 7.10 -12.38
CA SER A 238 17.60 6.81 -13.68
C SER A 238 17.03 7.65 -14.82
N ASN A 239 15.80 8.14 -14.64
CA ASN A 239 15.18 9.09 -15.55
C ASN A 239 15.59 10.52 -15.15
N PRO A 240 16.33 11.26 -16.00
CA PRO A 240 16.79 12.61 -15.70
C PRO A 240 15.68 13.66 -15.74
N SER A 241 14.49 13.35 -16.26
CA SER A 241 13.38 14.30 -16.32
C SER A 241 12.92 14.68 -14.91
N SER A 242 12.85 15.99 -14.64
CA SER A 242 12.42 16.52 -13.34
C SER A 242 13.27 16.00 -12.18
N LEU A 243 14.60 15.93 -12.37
CA LEU A 243 15.55 15.39 -11.39
C LEU A 243 15.36 16.00 -9.99
N ASP A 244 15.22 17.31 -9.86
CA ASP A 244 15.04 17.99 -8.56
C ASP A 244 13.81 17.45 -7.82
N ARG A 245 12.69 17.28 -8.54
CA ARG A 245 11.49 16.65 -7.97
C ARG A 245 11.76 15.19 -7.65
N ARG A 246 12.39 14.42 -8.54
CA ARG A 246 12.68 13.01 -8.27
C ARG A 246 13.54 12.83 -7.02
N LEU A 247 14.56 13.66 -6.84
CA LEU A 247 15.39 13.73 -5.64
C LEU A 247 14.57 14.03 -4.39
N GLN A 248 13.59 14.93 -4.48
CA GLN A 248 12.69 15.23 -3.36
C GLN A 248 11.85 14.02 -2.93
N TYR A 249 11.45 13.14 -3.85
CA TYR A 249 10.49 12.04 -3.60
C TYR A 249 11.10 10.64 -3.50
N VAL A 250 12.31 10.41 -4.02
CA VAL A 250 12.92 9.07 -4.10
C VAL A 250 13.09 8.40 -2.73
N CYS A 251 13.45 9.19 -1.72
CA CYS A 251 13.69 8.69 -0.36
C CYS A 251 12.49 8.88 0.59
N LYS A 252 11.39 9.51 0.15
CA LYS A 252 10.24 9.83 1.02
C LYS A 252 9.64 8.56 1.64
N PRO A 253 9.22 8.61 2.93
CA PRO A 253 8.76 7.43 3.68
C PRO A 253 7.31 7.02 3.32
N TYR A 254 7.01 6.90 2.03
CA TYR A 254 5.67 6.65 1.50
C TYR A 254 5.34 5.17 1.32
N ARG A 255 6.21 4.27 1.77
CA ARG A 255 5.94 2.84 1.91
C ARG A 255 5.68 2.51 3.37
N PHE A 256 4.58 1.83 3.62
CA PHE A 256 4.10 1.45 4.93
C PHE A 256 3.98 -0.06 5.03
N TYR A 257 4.41 -0.64 6.15
CA TYR A 257 4.34 -2.08 6.34
C TYR A 257 4.37 -2.50 7.81
N ILE A 258 3.86 -3.70 8.07
CA ILE A 258 3.93 -4.37 9.38
C ILE A 258 4.61 -5.73 9.22
N LEU A 259 5.04 -6.31 10.34
CA LEU A 259 5.61 -7.67 10.40
C LEU A 259 6.74 -7.91 9.35
N PRO A 260 7.80 -7.09 9.33
CA PRO A 260 8.83 -7.11 8.28
C PRO A 260 9.38 -8.50 7.96
N ARG A 261 9.57 -9.36 8.97
CA ARG A 261 10.03 -10.75 8.79
C ARG A 261 9.16 -11.63 7.88
N LEU A 262 7.89 -11.29 7.70
CA LEU A 262 6.95 -12.05 6.87
C LEU A 262 6.95 -11.60 5.40
N LEU A 263 7.52 -10.44 5.10
CA LEU A 263 7.51 -9.89 3.75
C LEU A 263 8.55 -10.59 2.88
N THR A 264 8.21 -10.89 1.63
CA THR A 264 9.23 -11.29 0.64
C THR A 264 10.25 -10.15 0.39
N ALA A 265 9.84 -8.92 0.64
CA ALA A 265 10.71 -7.75 0.59
C ALA A 265 11.59 -7.55 1.85
N ASN A 266 11.62 -8.50 2.79
CA ASN A 266 12.41 -8.41 4.03
C ASN A 266 13.92 -8.17 3.77
N GLY A 267 14.47 -8.74 2.69
CA GLY A 267 15.86 -8.54 2.27
C GLY A 267 16.16 -7.27 1.46
N ARG A 268 15.13 -6.48 1.13
CA ARG A 268 15.29 -5.23 0.38
C ARG A 268 15.86 -4.12 1.28
N GLY A 269 16.67 -3.24 0.70
CA GLY A 269 17.28 -2.13 1.42
C GLY A 269 16.25 -1.19 2.05
N GLN A 270 15.09 -1.03 1.41
CA GLN A 270 13.95 -0.25 1.91
C GLN A 270 13.42 -0.79 3.25
N THR A 271 13.19 -2.11 3.35
CA THR A 271 12.72 -2.74 4.60
C THR A 271 13.78 -2.65 5.68
N PHE A 272 15.04 -2.92 5.34
CA PHE A 272 16.14 -2.73 6.27
C PHE A 272 16.18 -1.30 6.82
N LEU A 273 16.09 -0.30 5.95
CA LEU A 273 16.19 1.10 6.34
C LEU A 273 15.04 1.53 7.26
N GLY A 274 13.80 1.15 6.95
CA GLY A 274 12.67 1.50 7.83
C GLY A 274 12.75 0.84 9.21
N VAL A 275 13.29 -0.39 9.30
CA VAL A 275 13.56 -1.03 10.59
C VAL A 275 14.75 -0.37 11.30
N TYR A 276 15.80 0.02 10.58
CA TYR A 276 16.93 0.77 11.11
C TYR A 276 16.45 2.09 11.74
N ASP A 277 15.67 2.89 11.01
CA ASP A 277 15.17 4.18 11.47
C ASP A 277 14.31 4.01 12.73
N HIS A 278 13.40 3.03 12.75
CA HIS A 278 12.62 2.72 13.95
C HIS A 278 13.51 2.33 15.14
N CYS A 279 14.56 1.53 14.92
CA CYS A 279 15.48 1.16 15.99
C CYS A 279 16.25 2.35 16.56
N VAL A 280 16.66 3.29 15.71
CA VAL A 280 17.47 4.45 16.10
C VAL A 280 16.59 5.56 16.68
N ASP A 281 15.54 5.95 15.97
CA ASP A 281 14.77 7.15 16.25
C ASP A 281 13.67 6.89 17.30
N THR A 282 13.03 5.71 17.26
CA THR A 282 11.94 5.37 18.19
C THR A 282 12.43 4.58 19.40
N LEU A 283 13.17 3.50 19.15
CA LEU A 283 13.61 2.59 20.23
C LEU A 283 14.93 3.00 20.88
N GLN A 284 15.67 3.95 20.28
CA GLN A 284 16.97 4.43 20.77
C GLN A 284 17.97 3.30 21.08
N VAL A 285 17.98 2.28 20.22
CA VAL A 285 18.83 1.09 20.38
C VAL A 285 20.30 1.50 20.27
N SER A 286 21.11 1.06 21.24
CA SER A 286 22.55 1.34 21.24
C SER A 286 23.25 0.80 19.98
N LYS A 287 24.33 1.47 19.55
CA LYS A 287 25.14 1.04 18.39
C LYS A 287 25.58 -0.43 18.48
N SER A 288 25.91 -0.90 19.69
CA SER A 288 26.37 -2.27 19.93
C SER A 288 25.27 -3.33 19.76
N SER A 289 24.02 -2.98 20.02
CA SER A 289 22.88 -3.90 19.95
C SER A 289 22.06 -3.78 18.66
N LEU A 290 22.35 -2.73 17.86
CA LEU A 290 21.55 -2.36 16.70
C LEU A 290 21.47 -3.48 15.64
N ALA A 291 22.60 -4.08 15.29
CA ALA A 291 22.64 -5.15 14.28
C ALA A 291 21.78 -6.36 14.70
N GLY A 292 21.91 -6.81 15.95
CA GLY A 292 21.11 -7.90 16.50
C GLY A 292 19.62 -7.58 16.51
N LYS A 293 19.24 -6.34 16.86
CA LYS A 293 17.84 -5.92 16.87
C LYS A 293 17.24 -5.88 15.45
N ILE A 294 17.97 -5.34 14.48
CA ILE A 294 17.53 -5.33 13.07
C ILE A 294 17.37 -6.75 12.54
N ALA A 295 18.34 -7.64 12.80
CA ALA A 295 18.28 -9.04 12.40
C ALA A 295 17.03 -9.73 12.97
N SER A 296 16.74 -9.53 14.26
CA SER A 296 15.56 -10.08 14.93
C SER A 296 14.24 -9.59 14.31
N LEU A 297 14.13 -8.30 13.99
CA LEU A 297 12.89 -7.72 13.45
C LEU A 297 12.67 -8.08 11.96
N THR A 298 13.73 -8.13 11.17
CA THR A 298 13.66 -8.39 9.72
C THR A 298 13.76 -9.87 9.36
N GLY A 299 14.30 -10.72 10.23
CA GLY A 299 14.67 -12.09 9.91
C GLY A 299 15.93 -12.20 9.05
N LEU A 300 16.72 -11.13 8.89
CA LEU A 300 17.97 -11.16 8.12
C LEU A 300 19.09 -11.83 8.89
N GLN A 301 19.97 -12.49 8.14
CA GLN A 301 21.20 -13.06 8.69
C GLN A 301 22.12 -11.94 9.20
N PRO A 302 22.81 -12.12 10.35
CA PRO A 302 23.68 -11.10 10.93
C PRO A 302 24.71 -10.51 9.96
N GLN A 303 25.38 -11.37 9.18
CA GLN A 303 26.36 -10.93 8.17
C GLN A 303 25.75 -10.01 7.10
N THR A 304 24.50 -10.27 6.71
CA THR A 304 23.78 -9.41 5.76
C THR A 304 23.47 -8.05 6.37
N VAL A 305 23.07 -8.01 7.64
CA VAL A 305 22.81 -6.78 8.40
C VAL A 305 24.09 -5.95 8.52
N ASP A 306 25.22 -6.56 8.86
CA ASP A 306 26.51 -5.87 8.98
C ASP A 306 26.94 -5.27 7.64
N ARG A 307 26.80 -6.03 6.55
CA ARG A 307 27.09 -5.54 5.19
C ARG A 307 26.22 -4.34 4.83
N TYR A 308 24.92 -4.37 5.16
CA TYR A 308 23.98 -3.29 4.87
C TYR A 308 24.27 -2.05 5.73
N LEU A 309 24.53 -2.23 7.03
CA LEU A 309 24.96 -1.15 7.92
C LEU A 309 26.23 -0.47 7.41
N LYS A 310 27.23 -1.26 6.97
CA LYS A 310 28.47 -0.73 6.41
C LYS A 310 28.19 0.11 5.16
N ALA A 311 27.47 -0.44 4.18
CA ALA A 311 27.16 0.25 2.93
C ALA A 311 26.42 1.57 3.16
N TYR A 312 25.43 1.58 4.06
CA TYR A 312 24.68 2.79 4.41
C TYR A 312 25.58 3.84 5.09
N ARG A 313 26.40 3.43 6.07
CA ARG A 313 27.28 4.35 6.82
C ARG A 313 28.38 4.95 5.94
N ASP A 314 29.00 4.15 5.09
CA ASP A 314 30.04 4.60 4.17
C ASP A 314 29.50 5.67 3.22
N ALA A 315 28.30 5.45 2.67
CA ALA A 315 27.67 6.42 1.76
C ALA A 315 27.13 7.65 2.48
N LEU A 316 26.63 7.51 3.72
CA LEU A 316 26.27 8.64 4.57
C LEU A 316 27.48 9.52 4.90
N ALA A 317 28.66 8.94 5.00
CA ALA A 317 29.90 9.70 5.19
C ALA A 317 30.33 10.43 3.90
N SER A 318 30.17 9.80 2.73
CA SER A 318 30.61 10.38 1.45
C SER A 318 29.67 11.47 0.91
N GLY A 319 28.36 11.25 0.89
CA GLY A 319 27.40 12.20 0.31
C GLY A 319 27.35 12.25 -1.22
N GLU A 320 27.98 11.29 -1.90
CA GLU A 320 28.11 11.22 -3.36
C GLU A 320 26.83 10.66 -4.02
N LEU A 321 26.07 11.49 -4.75
CA LEU A 321 24.81 11.08 -5.40
C LEU A 321 24.95 10.80 -6.90
N GLU A 322 26.01 11.32 -7.52
CA GLU A 322 26.32 11.25 -8.94
C GLU A 322 26.26 9.82 -9.50
N PRO A 323 26.72 8.77 -8.78
CA PRO A 323 26.62 7.40 -9.27
C PRO A 323 25.18 6.90 -9.47
N PHE A 324 24.18 7.54 -8.85
CA PHE A 324 22.80 7.10 -8.84
C PHE A 324 21.88 7.90 -9.76
N ILE A 325 22.39 8.92 -10.45
CA ILE A 325 21.59 9.83 -11.29
C ILE A 325 21.72 9.45 -12.76
N GLY A 326 20.60 9.40 -13.48
CA GLY A 326 20.60 9.09 -14.91
C GLY A 326 20.89 7.61 -15.19
N PRO A 327 21.34 7.26 -16.41
CA PRO A 327 21.51 5.86 -16.82
C PRO A 327 22.37 5.00 -15.87
N SER A 328 23.39 5.59 -15.22
CA SER A 328 24.23 4.91 -14.22
C SER A 328 23.47 4.46 -12.98
N GLY A 329 22.41 5.18 -12.61
CA GLY A 329 21.54 4.88 -11.48
C GLY A 329 20.47 3.83 -11.75
N GLN A 330 20.37 3.31 -12.98
CA GLN A 330 19.33 2.35 -13.33
C GLN A 330 19.41 1.11 -12.44
N GLY A 331 18.30 0.80 -11.77
CA GLY A 331 18.24 -0.37 -10.89
C GLY A 331 18.91 -0.19 -9.53
N ALA A 332 19.42 1.01 -9.20
CA ALA A 332 19.96 1.32 -7.88
C ALA A 332 18.98 0.98 -6.75
N ALA A 333 17.69 1.19 -6.98
CA ALA A 333 16.62 0.85 -6.03
C ALA A 333 16.25 -0.63 -5.95
N SER A 334 16.77 -1.46 -6.86
CA SER A 334 16.51 -2.91 -6.90
C SER A 334 17.50 -3.72 -6.08
N SER A 335 18.76 -3.26 -5.98
CA SER A 335 19.80 -3.86 -5.15
C SER A 335 19.74 -3.28 -3.73
N PRO A 336 19.69 -4.11 -2.66
CA PRO A 336 19.67 -3.60 -1.30
C PRO A 336 20.87 -2.72 -0.94
N VAL A 337 22.08 -3.12 -1.34
CA VAL A 337 23.31 -2.39 -1.05
C VAL A 337 23.32 -1.05 -1.78
N THR A 338 23.03 -1.07 -3.08
CA THR A 338 23.04 0.14 -3.92
C THR A 338 21.97 1.13 -3.48
N PHE A 339 20.78 0.64 -3.09
CA PHE A 339 19.75 1.48 -2.50
C PHE A 339 20.22 2.13 -1.20
N LEU A 340 20.83 1.36 -0.30
CA LEU A 340 21.34 1.90 0.96
C LEU A 340 22.45 2.93 0.76
N GLN A 341 23.27 2.76 -0.27
CA GLN A 341 24.26 3.77 -0.65
C GLN A 341 23.59 5.05 -1.16
N LEU A 342 22.62 4.92 -2.07
CA LEU A 342 21.80 6.06 -2.55
C LEU A 342 21.18 6.83 -1.38
N VAL A 343 20.50 6.15 -0.46
CA VAL A 343 19.83 6.83 0.65
C VAL A 343 20.83 7.42 1.64
N GLY A 344 21.94 6.75 1.92
CA GLY A 344 23.02 7.29 2.76
C GLY A 344 23.53 8.62 2.19
N ALA A 345 23.91 8.62 0.91
CA ALA A 345 24.37 9.82 0.22
C ALA A 345 23.30 10.92 0.18
N TRP A 346 22.05 10.55 -0.09
CA TRP A 346 20.91 11.49 -0.12
C TRP A 346 20.70 12.17 1.23
N ARG A 347 20.70 11.40 2.33
CA ARG A 347 20.53 11.93 3.69
C ARG A 347 21.65 12.88 4.08
N ARG A 348 22.89 12.59 3.68
CA ARG A 348 24.02 13.48 3.96
C ARG A 348 23.83 14.86 3.35
N ARG A 349 23.35 14.95 2.10
CA ARG A 349 23.09 16.24 1.44
C ARG A 349 21.96 17.02 2.12
N HIS A 350 20.88 16.35 2.48
CA HIS A 350 19.73 16.98 3.14
C HIS A 350 19.99 17.39 4.60
N LEU A 351 21.05 16.88 5.23
CA LEU A 351 21.51 17.33 6.55
C LEU A 351 22.53 18.49 6.47
N ALA A 352 23.05 18.79 5.28
CA ALA A 352 24.06 19.83 5.04
C ALA A 352 23.44 21.15 4.53
N GLU A 353 22.20 21.11 4.07
CA GLU A 353 21.31 22.23 3.76
C GLU A 353 20.49 22.61 5.00
#